data_AF-A0A7L0YIW9-F1
#
_entry.id   AF-A0A7L0YIW9-F1
#
_cell.length_a   1.000
_cell.length_b   1.000
_cell.length_c   1.000
_cell.angle_alpha   90.00
_cell.angle_beta   90.00
_cell.angle_gamma   90.00
#
_symmetry.space_group_name_H-M   'P 1'
#
loop_
_entity.id
_entity.type
_entity.pdbx_description
1 polymer ?
#
loop_
_entity_poly.entity_id
_entity_poly.type
_entity_poly.pdbx_seq_one_letter_code
_entity_poly.pdbx_strand_id
1 'polypeptide(L)'
;YDGHCDLHVGITNSQGVVYNYDQEGVHRAGSGWEQCISIPLVQPDMWELLQQWDSLLEEFSLEEAWLPHRYEEQQHNCYTFALAFINRVRQGRGRGALSKGEFTERFLLPRTREASRYLSLQQQLAHRDFYIVPLAEQE
;
A
#
# COMPACT_ATOMS: atom_id res chain seq x y z
N TYR A 1 -15.32 -3.79 3.14
CA TYR A 1 -14.60 -4.05 1.88
C TYR A 1 -15.10 -5.37 1.31
N ASP A 2 -15.71 -5.32 0.13
CA ASP A 2 -16.32 -6.45 -0.59
C ASP A 2 -15.50 -6.86 -1.82
N GLY A 3 -14.34 -6.23 -2.05
CA GLY A 3 -13.49 -6.47 -3.21
C GLY A 3 -13.82 -5.62 -4.44
N HIS A 4 -14.86 -4.79 -4.39
CA HIS A 4 -15.30 -3.97 -5.53
C HIS A 4 -15.05 -2.46 -5.35
N CYS A 5 -14.62 -2.03 -4.17
CA CYS A 5 -14.27 -0.63 -3.93
C CYS A 5 -12.83 -0.33 -4.35
N ASP A 6 -12.62 0.81 -4.99
CA ASP A 6 -11.29 1.37 -5.19
C ASP A 6 -10.66 1.71 -3.84
N LEU A 7 -9.44 1.22 -3.62
CA LEU A 7 -8.67 1.48 -2.41
C LEU A 7 -7.71 2.63 -2.66
N HIS A 8 -7.75 3.63 -1.79
CA HIS A 8 -6.72 4.67 -1.77
C HIS A 8 -5.41 4.11 -1.21
N VAL A 9 -4.28 4.55 -1.77
CA VAL A 9 -2.95 4.04 -1.43
C VAL A 9 -2.09 5.16 -0.89
N GLY A 10 -1.32 4.85 0.14
CA GLY A 10 -0.34 5.77 0.71
C GLY A 10 0.91 5.02 1.17
N ILE A 11 1.99 5.77 1.40
CA ILE A 11 3.24 5.28 1.94
C ILE A 11 3.48 5.92 3.29
N THR A 12 3.81 5.10 4.27
CA THR A 12 4.06 5.58 5.62
C THR A 12 5.55 5.76 5.90
N ASN A 13 5.89 6.77 6.70
CA ASN A 13 7.21 6.92 7.29
C ASN A 13 7.33 6.13 8.60
N SER A 14 8.51 6.15 9.24
CA SER A 14 8.75 5.43 10.49
C SER A 14 7.89 5.88 11.68
N GLN A 15 7.27 7.06 11.60
CA GLN A 15 6.39 7.62 12.63
C GLN A 15 4.90 7.32 12.39
N GLY A 16 4.55 6.62 11.31
CA GLY A 16 3.16 6.32 10.97
C GLY A 16 2.43 7.43 10.20
N VAL A 17 3.11 8.51 9.82
CA VAL A 17 2.54 9.56 8.93
C VAL A 17 2.34 8.96 7.55
N VAL A 18 1.17 9.14 6.94
CA VAL A 18 0.86 8.58 5.61
C VAL A 18 0.92 9.65 4.54
N TYR A 19 1.85 9.47 3.59
CA TYR A 19 1.99 10.27 2.38
C TYR A 19 1.12 9.66 1.29
N ASN A 20 0.21 10.44 0.72
CA ASN A 20 -0.70 9.98 -0.32
C ASN A 20 -0.95 11.08 -1.35
N TYR A 21 -1.39 10.72 -2.54
CA TYR A 21 -1.52 11.63 -3.66
C TYR A 21 -2.94 11.58 -4.24
N ASP A 22 -3.58 12.72 -4.36
CA ASP A 22 -4.89 12.87 -4.99
C ASP A 22 -4.97 14.13 -5.87
N GLN A 23 -6.17 14.52 -6.27
CA GLN A 23 -6.45 15.67 -7.12
C GLN A 23 -5.96 17.00 -6.54
N GLU A 24 -5.79 17.09 -5.21
CA GLU A 24 -5.28 18.27 -4.51
C GLU A 24 -3.76 18.22 -4.27
N GLY A 25 -3.07 17.20 -4.77
CA GLY A 25 -1.62 17.05 -4.62
C GLY A 25 -1.22 16.00 -3.60
N VAL A 26 0.01 16.12 -3.09
CA VAL A 26 0.53 15.22 -2.06
C VAL A 26 0.10 15.70 -0.68
N HIS A 27 -0.48 14.79 0.09
CA HIS A 27 -0.94 15.02 1.46
C HIS A 27 -0.11 14.23 2.46
N ARG A 28 -0.11 14.73 3.70
CA ARG A 28 0.44 14.04 4.86
C ARG A 28 -0.66 13.87 5.90
N ALA A 29 -1.11 12.65 6.07
CA ALA A 29 -2.03 12.33 7.16
C ALA A 29 -1.25 12.39 8.49
N GLY A 30 -1.67 13.26 9.41
CA GLY A 30 -1.02 13.43 10.71
C GLY A 30 -1.02 12.19 11.60
N SER A 31 -1.78 11.16 11.24
CA SER A 31 -1.80 9.83 11.85
C SER A 31 -1.90 8.75 10.78
N GLY A 32 -1.60 7.51 11.19
CA GLY A 32 -1.86 6.32 10.36
C GLY A 32 -3.33 6.23 9.96
N TRP A 33 -3.58 5.56 8.82
CA TRP A 33 -4.95 5.26 8.41
C TRP A 33 -5.53 4.13 9.24
N GLU A 34 -6.78 4.30 9.65
CA GLU A 34 -7.58 3.23 10.25
C GLU A 34 -8.25 2.40 9.15
N GLN A 35 -8.64 1.17 9.49
CA GLN A 35 -9.32 0.25 8.55
C GLN A 35 -8.54 0.01 7.25
N CYS A 36 -7.22 0.12 7.29
CA CYS A 36 -6.34 -0.10 6.15
C CYS A 36 -5.63 -1.46 6.22
N ILE A 37 -5.06 -1.87 5.08
CA ILE A 37 -4.17 -3.03 5.00
C ILE A 37 -2.73 -2.50 4.94
N SER A 38 -1.94 -2.77 5.99
CA SER A 38 -0.52 -2.42 5.98
C SER A 38 0.29 -3.49 5.26
N ILE A 39 1.16 -3.05 4.37
CA ILE A 39 2.00 -3.93 3.55
C ILE A 39 3.46 -3.64 3.90
N PRO A 40 4.15 -4.56 4.63
CA PRO A 40 5.52 -4.33 5.04
C PRO A 40 6.45 -4.45 3.82
N LEU A 41 7.01 -3.31 3.39
CA LEU A 41 7.94 -3.24 2.25
C LEU A 41 9.41 -3.33 2.69
N VAL A 42 9.68 -2.90 3.93
CA VAL A 42 11.00 -2.89 4.53
C VAL A 42 11.02 -3.86 5.70
N GLN A 43 11.98 -4.78 5.71
CA GLN A 43 12.18 -5.72 6.80
C GLN A 43 13.03 -5.05 7.90
N PRO A 44 12.85 -5.43 9.18
CA PRO A 44 13.55 -4.79 10.32
C PRO A 44 15.08 -4.86 10.25
N ASP A 45 15.64 -5.84 9.53
CA ASP A 45 17.07 -6.02 9.32
C ASP A 45 17.66 -5.08 8.25
N MET A 46 16.83 -4.37 7.48
CA MET A 46 17.26 -3.40 6.47
C MET A 46 17.49 -2.01 7.07
N TRP A 47 18.36 -1.94 8.08
CA TRP A 47 18.59 -0.74 8.91
C TRP A 47 18.99 0.50 8.09
N GLU A 48 19.88 0.35 7.11
CA GLU A 48 20.36 1.48 6.27
C GLU A 48 19.22 2.10 5.47
N LEU A 49 18.30 1.25 4.98
CA LEU A 49 17.13 1.72 4.27
C LEU A 49 16.16 2.43 5.23
N LEU A 50 15.96 1.88 6.43
CA LEU A 50 15.11 2.52 7.44
C LEU A 50 15.62 3.92 7.80
N GLN A 51 16.93 4.14 7.86
CA GLN A 51 17.50 5.46 8.14
C GLN A 51 17.21 6.50 7.05
N GLN A 52 17.15 6.08 5.80
CA GLN A 52 17.00 6.98 4.65
C GLN A 52 15.55 7.08 4.17
N TRP A 53 14.70 6.10 4.52
CA TRP A 53 13.32 5.99 4.04
C TRP A 53 12.53 7.27 4.24
N ASP A 54 12.57 7.81 5.46
CA ASP A 54 11.79 9.00 5.83
C ASP A 54 12.25 10.24 5.05
N SER A 55 13.56 10.49 4.97
CA SER A 55 14.10 11.61 4.22
C SER A 55 13.86 11.49 2.71
N LEU A 56 14.00 10.27 2.15
CA LEU A 56 13.70 10.03 0.75
C LEU A 56 12.22 10.24 0.45
N LEU A 57 11.32 9.83 1.33
CA LEU A 57 9.88 10.00 1.17
C LEU A 57 9.50 11.49 1.27
N GLU A 58 10.12 12.19 2.21
CA GLU A 58 9.98 13.64 2.38
C GLU A 58 10.38 14.38 1.10
N GLU A 59 11.59 14.16 0.58
CA GLU A 59 12.08 14.80 -0.64
C GLU A 59 11.21 14.44 -1.86
N PHE A 60 10.87 13.16 -2.01
CA PHE A 60 10.03 12.67 -3.11
C PHE A 60 8.63 13.31 -3.10
N SER A 61 8.06 13.53 -1.91
CA SER A 61 6.73 14.15 -1.75
C SER A 61 6.65 15.58 -2.24
N LEU A 62 7.79 16.27 -2.38
CA LEU A 62 7.89 17.67 -2.79
C LEU A 62 8.19 17.84 -4.29
N GLU A 63 8.37 16.76 -5.03
CA GLU A 63 8.72 16.82 -6.45
C GLU A 63 7.58 17.37 -7.31
N GLU A 64 7.92 18.19 -8.31
CA GLU A 64 6.95 18.80 -9.23
C GLU A 64 6.08 17.79 -9.99
N ALA A 65 6.57 16.55 -10.12
CA ALA A 65 5.84 15.44 -10.70
C ALA A 65 4.50 15.17 -9.97
N TRP A 66 4.37 15.56 -8.70
CA TRP A 66 3.21 15.29 -7.86
C TRP A 66 2.41 16.56 -7.51
N LEU A 67 2.50 17.59 -8.35
CA LEU A 67 1.64 18.75 -8.23
C LEU A 67 0.17 18.40 -8.60
N PRO A 68 -0.82 19.15 -8.08
CA PRO A 68 -2.24 18.84 -8.28
C PRO A 68 -2.65 18.73 -9.75
N HIS A 69 -2.16 19.66 -10.58
CA HIS A 69 -2.48 19.71 -12.02
C HIS A 69 -1.86 18.57 -12.85
N ARG A 70 -1.01 17.73 -12.25
CA ARG A 70 -0.45 16.52 -12.88
C ARG A 70 -1.32 15.29 -12.64
N TYR A 71 -2.30 15.38 -11.73
CA TYR A 71 -3.12 14.24 -11.34
C TYR A 71 -3.93 13.71 -12.52
N GLU A 72 -3.90 12.39 -12.69
CA GLU A 72 -4.68 11.68 -13.69
C GLU A 72 -5.10 10.32 -13.12
N GLU A 73 -6.41 10.09 -13.02
CA GLU A 73 -6.99 8.97 -12.28
C GLU A 73 -6.50 7.59 -12.75
N GLN A 74 -6.15 7.43 -14.03
CA GLN A 74 -5.78 6.12 -14.60
C GLN A 74 -4.26 5.87 -14.63
N GLN A 75 -3.46 6.92 -14.80
CA GLN A 75 -2.05 6.88 -15.15
C GLN A 75 -1.16 7.60 -14.15
N HIS A 76 -1.68 8.57 -13.41
CA HIS A 76 -0.91 9.40 -12.47
C HIS A 76 -1.72 9.70 -11.21
N ASN A 77 -1.92 8.66 -10.39
CA ASN A 77 -2.78 8.62 -9.21
C ASN A 77 -2.00 8.15 -7.96
N CYS A 78 -2.73 7.89 -6.86
CA CYS A 78 -2.18 7.43 -5.59
C CYS A 78 -1.37 6.13 -5.70
N TYR A 79 -1.82 5.19 -6.53
CA TYR A 79 -1.13 3.93 -6.77
C TYR A 79 0.22 4.16 -7.44
N THR A 80 0.25 4.99 -8.49
CA THR A 80 1.50 5.30 -9.20
C THR A 80 2.44 6.14 -8.37
N PHE A 81 1.94 7.01 -7.50
CA PHE A 81 2.73 7.71 -6.50
C PHE A 81 3.49 6.73 -5.60
N ALA A 82 2.77 5.79 -4.99
CA ALA A 82 3.37 4.80 -4.12
C ALA A 82 4.38 3.92 -4.88
N LEU A 83 4.00 3.40 -6.05
CA LEU A 83 4.88 2.54 -6.85
C LEU A 83 6.14 3.28 -7.34
N ALA A 84 6.03 4.56 -7.71
CA ALA A 84 7.16 5.37 -8.14
C ALA A 84 8.18 5.57 -7.01
N PHE A 85 7.73 5.88 -5.79
CA PHE A 85 8.62 5.96 -4.64
C PHE A 85 9.34 4.63 -4.37
N ILE A 86 8.59 3.52 -4.36
CA ILE A 86 9.14 2.18 -4.15
C ILE A 86 10.20 1.87 -5.21
N ASN A 87 9.92 2.21 -6.47
CA ASN A 87 10.87 2.00 -7.56
C ASN A 87 12.11 2.90 -7.45
N ARG A 88 11.99 4.14 -6.98
CA ARG A 88 13.14 5.01 -6.68
C ARG A 88 14.05 4.38 -5.63
N VAL A 89 13.47 3.92 -4.51
CA VAL A 89 14.19 3.21 -3.45
C VAL A 89 14.87 1.95 -3.98
N ARG A 90 14.19 1.18 -4.83
CA ARG A 90 14.75 -0.04 -5.44
C ARG A 90 15.93 0.28 -6.37
N GLN A 91 15.79 1.29 -7.22
CA GLN A 91 16.85 1.73 -8.14
C GLN A 91 18.10 2.21 -7.38
N GLY A 92 17.92 2.97 -6.29
CA GLY A 92 19.03 3.38 -5.41
C GLY A 92 19.79 2.19 -4.79
N ARG A 93 19.16 1.02 -4.72
CA ARG A 93 19.77 -0.25 -4.25
C ARG A 93 20.23 -1.17 -5.39
N GLY A 94 20.30 -0.67 -6.63
CA GLY A 94 20.69 -1.44 -7.81
C GLY A 94 19.67 -2.51 -8.23
N ARG A 95 18.41 -2.42 -7.78
CA ARG A 95 17.34 -3.36 -8.13
C ARG A 95 16.48 -2.80 -9.26
N GLY A 96 15.99 -3.69 -10.13
CA GLY A 96 15.04 -3.34 -11.19
C GLY A 96 13.72 -2.78 -10.64
N ALA A 97 13.14 -1.84 -11.40
CA ALA A 97 11.81 -1.31 -11.15
C ALA A 97 10.75 -2.42 -11.32
N LEU A 98 9.71 -2.36 -10.51
CA LEU A 98 8.53 -3.20 -10.62
C LEU A 98 7.48 -2.52 -11.48
N SER A 99 6.86 -3.29 -12.36
CA SER A 99 5.64 -2.87 -13.06
C SER A 99 4.43 -2.82 -12.11
N LYS A 100 3.33 -2.17 -12.54
CA LYS A 100 2.06 -2.18 -11.81
C LYS A 100 1.60 -3.62 -11.52
N GLY A 101 1.66 -4.49 -12.52
CA GLY A 101 1.25 -5.89 -12.40
C GLY A 101 2.11 -6.67 -11.41
N GLU A 102 3.43 -6.60 -11.51
CA GLU A 102 4.34 -7.32 -10.60
C GLU A 102 4.17 -6.88 -9.14
N PHE A 103 3.98 -5.57 -8.91
CA PHE A 103 3.76 -5.07 -7.56
C PHE A 103 2.41 -5.56 -7.00
N THR A 104 1.33 -5.47 -7.78
CA THR A 104 0.01 -5.97 -7.41
C THR A 104 0.04 -7.45 -7.09
N GLU A 105 0.60 -8.27 -7.97
CA GLU A 105 0.61 -9.73 -7.81
C GLU A 105 1.42 -10.18 -6.61
N ARG A 106 2.60 -9.60 -6.42
CA ARG A 106 3.53 -10.05 -5.36
C ARG A 106 3.20 -9.50 -3.99
N PHE A 107 2.68 -8.27 -3.90
CA PHE A 107 2.54 -7.57 -2.62
C PHE A 107 1.09 -7.30 -2.23
N LEU A 108 0.23 -6.90 -3.17
CA LEU A 108 -1.13 -6.48 -2.84
C LEU A 108 -2.11 -7.65 -2.78
N LEU A 109 -2.17 -8.48 -3.83
CA LEU A 109 -3.15 -9.58 -3.94
C LEU A 109 -3.11 -10.56 -2.78
N PRO A 110 -1.95 -10.99 -2.23
CA PRO A 110 -1.93 -11.88 -1.08
C PRO A 110 -2.62 -11.25 0.14
N ARG A 111 -2.37 -9.95 0.38
CA ARG A 111 -2.88 -9.23 1.55
C ARG A 111 -4.36 -8.87 1.42
N THR A 112 -4.80 -8.48 0.22
CA THR A 112 -6.22 -8.18 -0.01
C THR A 112 -7.08 -9.43 0.03
N ARG A 113 -6.58 -10.58 -0.44
CA ARG A 113 -7.25 -11.88 -0.29
C ARG A 113 -7.37 -12.30 1.18
N GLU A 114 -6.31 -12.12 1.94
CA GLU A 114 -6.30 -12.39 3.38
C GLU A 114 -7.32 -11.51 4.12
N ALA A 115 -7.32 -10.20 3.84
CA ALA A 115 -8.29 -9.26 4.42
C ALA A 115 -9.73 -9.58 4.02
N SER A 116 -9.98 -9.91 2.74
CA SER A 116 -11.31 -10.31 2.26
C SER A 116 -11.83 -11.57 2.97
N ARG A 117 -10.96 -12.57 3.16
CA ARG A 117 -11.29 -13.79 3.92
C ARG A 117 -11.62 -13.44 5.38
N TYR A 118 -10.78 -12.64 6.03
CA TYR A 118 -10.98 -12.21 7.41
C TYR A 118 -12.32 -11.49 7.59
N LEU A 119 -12.61 -10.51 6.72
CA LEU A 119 -13.85 -9.75 6.77
C LEU A 119 -15.08 -10.64 6.54
N SER A 120 -15.00 -11.59 5.60
CA SER A 120 -16.09 -12.54 5.36
C SER A 120 -16.35 -13.42 6.59
N LEU A 121 -15.29 -13.91 7.25
CA LEU A 121 -15.40 -14.68 8.50
C LEU A 121 -16.01 -13.85 9.62
N GLN A 122 -15.53 -12.62 9.80
CA GLN A 122 -16.02 -11.70 10.83
C GLN A 122 -17.50 -11.39 10.64
N GLN A 123 -17.95 -11.15 9.41
CA GLN A 123 -19.37 -10.92 9.10
C GLN A 123 -20.23 -12.14 9.42
N GLN A 124 -19.77 -13.34 9.09
CA GLN A 124 -20.54 -14.55 9.42
C GLN A 124 -20.62 -14.79 10.92
N LEU A 125 -19.52 -14.58 11.65
CA LEU A 125 -19.48 -14.72 13.11
C LEU A 125 -20.25 -13.62 13.84
N ALA A 126 -20.46 -12.46 13.22
CA ALA A 126 -21.32 -11.42 13.78
C ALA A 126 -22.82 -11.83 13.77
N HIS A 127 -23.21 -12.79 12.93
CA HIS A 127 -24.58 -13.28 12.81
C HIS A 127 -24.77 -14.73 13.27
N ARG A 128 -23.68 -15.46 13.58
CA ARG A 128 -23.67 -16.88 13.96
C ARG A 128 -22.59 -17.11 15.01
N ASP A 129 -22.83 -17.97 15.98
CA ASP A 129 -21.84 -18.24 17.05
C ASP A 129 -20.59 -19.00 16.56
N PHE A 130 -20.62 -19.58 15.36
CA PHE A 130 -19.54 -20.38 14.80
C PHE A 130 -19.48 -20.30 13.28
N TYR A 131 -18.30 -20.59 12.72
CA TYR A 131 -18.03 -20.70 11.29
C TYR A 131 -17.44 -22.09 10.98
N ILE A 132 -18.01 -22.80 10.01
CA ILE A 132 -17.51 -24.11 9.58
C ILE A 132 -16.60 -23.90 8.37
N VAL A 133 -15.32 -24.22 8.52
CA VAL A 133 -14.35 -24.19 7.41
C VAL A 133 -14.45 -25.50 6.62
N PRO A 134 -14.70 -25.48 5.30
CA PRO A 134 -14.60 -26.67 4.47
C PRO A 134 -13.18 -27.22 4.54
N LEU A 135 -13.02 -28.52 4.77
CA LEU A 135 -11.72 -29.18 4.63
C LEU A 135 -11.27 -29.01 3.17
N ALA A 136 -10.02 -28.58 2.96
CA ALA A 136 -9.45 -28.55 1.61
C ALA A 136 -9.50 -29.98 1.04
N GLU A 137 -10.10 -30.14 -0.13
CA GLU A 137 -10.05 -31.40 -0.86
C GLU A 137 -8.57 -31.72 -1.09
N GLN A 138 -8.10 -32.86 -0.56
CA GLN A 138 -6.77 -33.36 -0.89
C GLN A 138 -6.80 -33.80 -2.36
N GLU A 139 -6.16 -33.03 -3.23
CA GLU A 139 -5.80 -33.49 -4.58
C GLU A 139 -4.71 -34.57 -4.53
#